data_AF-A0A660ZH54-F1
#
_entry.id   AF-A0A660ZH54-F1
#
_cell.length_a   1.000
_cell.length_b   1.000
_cell.length_c   1.000
_cell.angle_alpha   90.00
_cell.angle_beta   90.00
_cell.angle_gamma   90.00
#
_symmetry.space_group_name_H-M   'P 1'
#
loop_
_entity.id
_entity.type
_entity.pdbx_description
1 polymer ?
#
loop_
_entity_poly.entity_id
_entity_poly.type
_entity_poly.pdbx_seq_one_letter_code
_entity_poly.pdbx_strand_id
1 'polypeptide(L)'
;MRALKKEYLLLTLFRSITITVVVGVGIYFLRGYGELLRPLLGLVLLTYLTSYIFWISFKSGINLKFLIYIQLILDIFIQTALIHYTGGILSEFTFLYFFTIMQASLFLLLKGAVLTATLASIAYSVLLILERNGRIIPILDYSTAVTREGGFFLLKLYIHVLFFYLVAFLTSYVSEQLVKSGRELEITKRVLRQVKLDTSAILENIPSGLVALDMWGNILYFNRAAKKILGFSGRPHLMDMMEEVPEFAAELTNILLGQEKQKRREIEVKTADGKEKPIGFNHAYLYDESGARRGAIVVFQDLTEVKELEWEVRKLDRLAAIGEFSAHLAHEIRNPLTSIRGSIELLKEVNLDGDARKLMELIIKESDRLNRIVTDFLEFAKL
;
A
#
# COMPACT_ATOMS: atom_id res chain seq x y z
N MET A 1 -1.82 -23.36 9.70
CA MET A 1 -2.90 -24.18 10.34
C MET A 1 -4.32 -23.65 10.08
N ARG A 2 -4.64 -22.36 10.29
CA ARG A 2 -6.03 -21.85 10.08
C ARG A 2 -6.53 -21.97 8.62
N ALA A 3 -5.68 -21.72 7.63
CA ALA A 3 -6.03 -21.86 6.20
C ALA A 3 -6.34 -23.32 5.79
N LEU A 4 -5.44 -24.25 6.11
CA LEU A 4 -5.61 -25.70 5.86
C LEU A 4 -6.87 -26.27 6.52
N LYS A 5 -7.21 -25.81 7.74
CA LYS A 5 -8.44 -26.21 8.43
C LYS A 5 -9.70 -25.68 7.73
N LYS A 6 -9.64 -24.47 7.17
CA LYS A 6 -10.74 -23.86 6.41
C LYS A 6 -10.93 -24.58 5.07
N GLU A 7 -9.86 -24.89 4.35
CA GLU A 7 -9.88 -25.64 3.09
C GLU A 7 -10.49 -27.03 3.28
N TYR A 8 -10.06 -27.77 4.30
CA TYR A 8 -10.59 -29.09 4.60
C TYR A 8 -12.07 -29.05 5.05
N LEU A 9 -12.47 -28.05 5.83
CA LEU A 9 -13.87 -27.87 6.21
C LEU A 9 -14.75 -27.54 4.99
N LEU A 10 -14.25 -26.73 4.07
CA LEU A 10 -14.94 -26.40 2.83
C LEU A 10 -15.13 -27.66 1.97
N LEU A 11 -14.11 -28.51 1.88
CA LEU A 11 -14.14 -29.79 1.16
C LEU A 11 -15.25 -30.71 1.70
N THR A 12 -15.27 -30.96 3.01
CA THR A 12 -16.24 -31.86 3.65
C THR A 12 -17.65 -31.32 3.60
N LEU A 13 -17.81 -29.99 3.72
CA LEU A 13 -19.09 -29.31 3.60
C LEU A 13 -19.61 -29.35 2.16
N PHE A 14 -18.76 -29.08 1.17
CA PHE A 14 -19.13 -29.17 -0.25
C PHE A 14 -19.56 -30.60 -0.64
N ARG A 15 -18.80 -31.62 -0.21
CA ARG A 15 -19.13 -33.03 -0.39
C ARG A 15 -20.50 -33.37 0.21
N SER A 16 -20.69 -33.00 1.48
CA SER A 16 -21.93 -33.27 2.21
C SER A 16 -23.12 -32.61 1.53
N ILE A 17 -23.03 -31.34 1.15
CA ILE A 17 -24.10 -30.63 0.45
C ILE A 17 -24.43 -31.30 -0.88
N THR A 18 -23.41 -31.60 -1.69
CA THR A 18 -23.60 -32.21 -3.02
C THR A 18 -24.35 -33.54 -2.91
N ILE A 19 -23.93 -34.42 -2.00
CA ILE A 19 -24.54 -35.74 -1.84
C ILE A 19 -25.94 -35.63 -1.21
N THR A 20 -26.14 -34.69 -0.28
CA THR A 20 -27.46 -34.42 0.31
C THR A 20 -28.46 -33.97 -0.76
N VAL A 21 -28.07 -33.01 -1.60
CA VAL A 21 -28.93 -32.46 -2.64
C VAL A 21 -29.22 -33.53 -3.69
N VAL A 22 -28.19 -34.22 -4.18
CA VAL A 22 -28.37 -35.19 -5.28
C VAL A 22 -29.16 -36.41 -4.83
N VAL A 23 -28.84 -36.99 -3.67
CA VAL A 23 -29.61 -38.14 -3.17
C VAL A 23 -30.99 -37.70 -2.66
N GLY A 24 -31.12 -36.49 -2.11
CA GLY A 24 -32.43 -35.93 -1.75
C GLY A 24 -33.36 -35.81 -2.95
N VAL A 25 -32.86 -35.32 -4.08
CA VAL A 25 -33.58 -35.30 -5.37
C VAL A 25 -33.90 -36.74 -5.82
N GLY A 26 -32.94 -37.66 -5.74
CA GLY A 26 -33.16 -39.07 -6.04
C GLY A 26 -34.28 -39.70 -5.22
N ILE A 27 -34.31 -39.47 -3.90
CA ILE A 27 -35.34 -39.95 -2.97
C ILE A 27 -36.71 -39.37 -3.34
N TYR A 28 -36.77 -38.09 -3.71
CA TYR A 28 -38.03 -37.44 -4.10
C TYR A 28 -38.64 -38.08 -5.35
N PHE A 29 -37.84 -38.28 -6.40
CA PHE A 29 -38.30 -38.90 -7.64
C PHE A 29 -38.59 -40.40 -7.50
N LEU A 30 -37.88 -41.09 -6.60
CA LEU A 30 -38.02 -42.53 -6.37
C LEU A 30 -38.98 -42.86 -5.21
N ARG A 31 -39.70 -41.87 -4.65
CA ARG A 31 -40.61 -42.07 -3.52
C ARG A 31 -41.73 -43.08 -3.79
N GLY A 32 -42.11 -43.27 -5.06
CA GLY A 32 -43.07 -44.29 -5.50
C GLY A 32 -42.51 -45.73 -5.52
N TYR A 33 -41.20 -45.89 -5.41
CA TYR A 33 -40.51 -47.18 -5.46
C TYR A 33 -39.87 -47.48 -4.09
N GLY A 34 -40.70 -47.86 -3.11
CA GLY A 34 -40.31 -47.97 -1.69
C GLY A 34 -39.10 -48.84 -1.37
N GLU A 35 -38.80 -49.86 -2.19
CA GLU A 35 -37.62 -50.73 -2.00
C GLU A 35 -36.28 -50.02 -2.32
N LEU A 36 -36.31 -48.96 -3.13
CA LEU A 36 -35.12 -48.17 -3.50
C LEU A 36 -34.72 -47.12 -2.47
N LEU A 37 -35.64 -46.72 -1.61
CA LEU A 37 -35.38 -45.64 -0.66
C LEU A 37 -34.32 -46.04 0.38
N ARG A 38 -34.35 -47.31 0.83
CA ARG A 38 -33.46 -47.84 1.88
C ARG A 38 -31.98 -47.83 1.49
N PRO A 39 -31.55 -48.38 0.34
CA PRO A 39 -30.13 -48.35 -0.06
C PRO A 39 -29.63 -46.92 -0.33
N LEU A 40 -30.47 -46.04 -0.89
CA LEU A 40 -30.12 -44.63 -1.10
C LEU A 40 -29.87 -43.90 0.22
N LEU A 41 -30.74 -44.10 1.22
CA LEU A 41 -30.55 -43.56 2.56
C LEU A 41 -29.29 -44.15 3.22
N GLY A 42 -29.02 -45.45 3.04
CA GLY A 42 -27.81 -46.10 3.51
C GLY A 42 -26.52 -45.48 2.94
N LEU A 43 -26.49 -45.15 1.65
CA LEU A 43 -25.36 -44.49 1.00
C LEU A 43 -25.13 -43.06 1.50
N VAL A 44 -26.21 -42.32 1.78
CA VAL A 44 -26.12 -40.98 2.39
C VAL A 44 -25.54 -41.06 3.80
N LEU A 45 -26.05 -41.99 4.61
CA LEU A 45 -25.52 -42.22 5.96
C LEU A 45 -24.05 -42.63 5.93
N LEU A 46 -23.66 -43.51 4.99
CA LEU A 46 -22.27 -43.90 4.79
C LEU A 46 -21.39 -42.71 4.40
N THR A 47 -21.88 -41.81 3.56
CA THR A 47 -21.17 -40.59 3.17
C THR A 47 -20.95 -39.66 4.37
N TYR A 48 -21.97 -39.45 5.21
CA TYR A 48 -21.81 -38.63 6.40
C TYR A 48 -20.88 -39.28 7.43
N LEU A 49 -21.00 -40.59 7.63
CA LEU A 49 -20.13 -41.35 8.53
C LEU A 49 -18.67 -41.22 8.08
N THR A 50 -18.40 -41.42 6.80
CA THR A 50 -17.03 -41.30 6.26
C THR A 50 -16.53 -39.86 6.35
N SER A 51 -17.37 -38.85 6.08
CA SER A 51 -17.02 -37.43 6.26
C SER A 51 -16.64 -37.10 7.71
N TYR A 52 -17.35 -37.69 8.67
CA TYR A 52 -17.05 -37.55 10.09
C TYR A 52 -15.74 -38.24 10.48
N ILE A 53 -15.51 -39.46 10.00
CA ILE A 53 -14.26 -40.21 10.23
C ILE A 53 -13.07 -39.41 9.69
N PHE A 54 -13.12 -38.94 8.45
CA PHE A 54 -12.03 -38.14 7.88
C PHE A 54 -11.79 -36.85 8.66
N TRP A 55 -12.85 -36.21 9.18
CA TRP A 55 -12.71 -35.02 10.03
C TRP A 55 -11.99 -35.30 11.35
N ILE A 56 -12.27 -36.44 11.99
CA ILE A 56 -11.50 -36.89 13.16
C ILE A 56 -10.06 -37.18 12.75
N SER A 57 -9.83 -37.92 11.66
CA SER A 57 -8.50 -38.24 11.15
C SER A 57 -7.65 -37.00 10.86
N PHE A 58 -8.26 -35.95 10.31
CA PHE A 58 -7.61 -34.66 10.09
C PHE A 58 -7.24 -33.97 11.42
N LYS A 59 -8.13 -34.01 12.43
CA LYS A 59 -7.82 -33.50 13.78
C LYS A 59 -6.71 -34.28 14.48
N SER A 60 -6.59 -35.58 14.21
CA SER A 60 -5.53 -36.45 14.72
C SER A 60 -4.16 -36.20 14.06
N GLY A 61 -4.04 -35.25 13.13
CA GLY A 61 -2.77 -34.84 12.54
C GLY A 61 -2.35 -35.63 11.30
N ILE A 62 -3.23 -36.45 10.72
CA ILE A 62 -2.94 -37.17 9.48
C ILE A 62 -2.77 -36.17 8.31
N ASN A 63 -1.84 -36.46 7.39
CA ASN A 63 -1.53 -35.59 6.26
C ASN A 63 -2.77 -35.32 5.38
N LEU A 64 -3.07 -34.03 5.15
CA LEU A 64 -4.25 -33.59 4.40
C LEU A 64 -4.31 -34.14 2.97
N LYS A 65 -3.18 -34.15 2.24
CA LYS A 65 -3.15 -34.67 0.85
C LYS A 65 -3.48 -36.15 0.81
N PHE A 66 -2.95 -36.90 1.77
CA PHE A 66 -3.25 -38.33 1.91
C PHE A 66 -4.73 -38.59 2.21
N LEU A 67 -5.33 -37.82 3.13
CA LEU A 67 -6.76 -37.90 3.43
C LEU A 67 -7.63 -37.60 2.20
N ILE A 68 -7.27 -36.58 1.41
CA ILE A 68 -7.98 -36.23 0.17
C ILE A 68 -7.94 -37.39 -0.83
N TYR A 69 -6.78 -38.03 -1.06
CA TYR A 69 -6.69 -39.17 -1.97
C TYR A 69 -7.58 -40.34 -1.53
N ILE A 70 -7.53 -40.74 -0.25
CA ILE A 70 -8.37 -41.83 0.25
C ILE A 70 -9.85 -41.46 0.12
N GLN A 71 -10.22 -40.22 0.43
CA GLN A 71 -11.60 -39.75 0.34
C GLN A 71 -12.10 -39.82 -1.11
N LEU A 72 -11.32 -39.37 -2.08
CA LEU A 72 -11.69 -39.42 -3.50
C LEU A 72 -11.87 -40.86 -3.99
N ILE A 73 -11.00 -41.78 -3.57
CA ILE A 73 -11.12 -43.21 -3.91
C ILE A 73 -12.42 -43.77 -3.33
N LEU A 74 -12.71 -43.48 -2.05
CA LEU A 74 -13.92 -43.94 -1.39
C LEU A 74 -15.19 -43.38 -2.06
N ASP A 75 -15.16 -42.10 -2.46
CA ASP A 75 -16.27 -41.46 -3.17
C ASP A 75 -16.51 -42.12 -4.54
N ILE A 76 -15.46 -42.48 -5.27
CA ILE A 76 -15.58 -43.26 -6.51
C ILE A 76 -16.26 -44.60 -6.23
N PHE A 77 -15.87 -45.33 -5.18
CA PHE A 77 -16.52 -46.60 -4.83
C PHE A 77 -18.00 -46.43 -4.47
N ILE A 78 -18.33 -45.44 -3.64
CA ILE A 78 -19.72 -45.14 -3.23
C ILE A 78 -20.57 -44.79 -4.46
N GLN A 79 -20.04 -43.98 -5.38
CA GLN A 79 -20.71 -43.60 -6.62
C GLN A 79 -20.88 -44.78 -7.57
N THR A 80 -19.86 -45.62 -7.72
CA THR A 80 -19.93 -46.84 -8.53
C THR A 80 -21.01 -47.79 -8.00
N ALA A 81 -21.07 -47.98 -6.69
CA ALA A 81 -22.11 -48.77 -6.05
C ALA A 81 -23.49 -48.15 -6.32
N LEU A 82 -23.65 -46.85 -6.11
CA LEU A 82 -24.91 -46.15 -6.39
C LEU A 82 -25.37 -46.33 -7.84
N ILE A 83 -24.47 -46.21 -8.81
CA ILE A 83 -24.77 -46.41 -10.24
C ILE A 83 -25.28 -47.84 -10.47
N HIS A 84 -24.62 -48.85 -9.92
CA HIS A 84 -25.08 -50.24 -9.98
C HIS A 84 -26.49 -50.43 -9.41
N TYR A 85 -26.76 -49.87 -8.22
CA TYR A 85 -28.06 -49.96 -7.56
C TYR A 85 -29.18 -49.26 -8.34
N THR A 86 -28.87 -48.19 -9.09
CA THR A 86 -29.86 -47.29 -9.70
C THR A 86 -30.09 -47.54 -11.19
N GLY A 87 -29.52 -48.62 -11.74
CA GLY A 87 -29.78 -49.05 -13.12
C GLY A 87 -28.54 -49.25 -13.99
N GLY A 88 -27.35 -49.28 -13.38
CA GLY A 88 -26.10 -49.67 -14.04
C GLY A 88 -25.81 -48.79 -15.23
N ILE A 89 -25.74 -49.40 -16.41
CA ILE A 89 -25.54 -48.68 -17.69
C ILE A 89 -26.57 -47.57 -17.93
N LEU A 90 -27.80 -47.65 -17.43
CA LEU A 90 -28.83 -46.62 -17.59
C LEU A 90 -28.91 -45.62 -16.43
N SER A 91 -28.04 -45.72 -15.43
CA SER A 91 -28.11 -44.85 -14.26
C SER A 91 -27.82 -43.39 -14.61
N GLU A 92 -28.78 -42.53 -14.25
CA GLU A 92 -28.63 -41.07 -14.32
C GLU A 92 -27.59 -40.56 -13.30
N PHE A 93 -27.23 -41.32 -12.27
CA PHE A 93 -26.27 -40.88 -11.24
C PHE A 93 -24.81 -40.89 -11.69
N THR A 94 -24.52 -41.27 -12.94
CA THR A 94 -23.16 -41.25 -13.50
C THR A 94 -22.54 -39.85 -13.51
N PHE A 95 -23.35 -38.79 -13.53
CA PHE A 95 -22.85 -37.42 -13.39
C PHE A 95 -22.20 -37.16 -12.03
N LEU A 96 -22.42 -37.97 -10.98
CA LEU A 96 -21.81 -37.72 -9.67
C LEU A 96 -20.28 -37.76 -9.68
N TYR A 97 -19.67 -38.52 -10.60
CA TYR A 97 -18.23 -38.50 -10.80
C TYR A 97 -17.71 -37.12 -11.18
N PHE A 98 -18.51 -36.28 -11.85
CA PHE A 98 -18.15 -34.88 -12.15
C PHE A 98 -17.77 -34.13 -10.87
N PHE A 99 -18.57 -34.26 -9.81
CA PHE A 99 -18.31 -33.54 -8.56
C PHE A 99 -17.05 -34.05 -7.87
N THR A 100 -16.76 -35.35 -7.93
CA THR A 100 -15.53 -35.94 -7.38
C THR A 100 -14.31 -35.47 -8.15
N ILE A 101 -14.38 -35.44 -9.49
CA ILE A 101 -13.29 -34.96 -10.34
C ILE A 101 -13.06 -33.46 -10.14
N MET A 102 -14.14 -32.66 -10.05
CA MET A 102 -14.07 -31.23 -9.74
C MET A 102 -13.48 -30.99 -8.35
N GLN A 103 -13.84 -31.80 -7.37
CA GLN A 103 -13.24 -31.73 -6.05
C GLN A 103 -11.73 -32.05 -6.14
N ALA A 104 -11.33 -33.07 -6.88
CA ALA A 104 -9.92 -33.36 -7.09
C ALA A 104 -9.17 -32.19 -7.77
N SER A 105 -9.77 -31.52 -8.76
CA SER A 105 -9.13 -30.38 -9.44
C SER A 105 -8.94 -29.16 -8.55
N LEU A 106 -9.89 -28.88 -7.65
CA LEU A 106 -9.79 -27.77 -6.70
C LEU A 106 -8.62 -27.90 -5.71
N PHE A 107 -8.31 -29.11 -5.26
CA PHE A 107 -7.32 -29.33 -4.19
C PHE A 107 -5.99 -29.94 -4.66
N LEU A 108 -6.01 -30.68 -5.75
CA LEU A 108 -4.85 -31.40 -6.29
C LEU A 108 -4.49 -30.97 -7.73
N LEU A 109 -5.17 -29.95 -8.26
CA LEU A 109 -4.96 -29.38 -9.59
C LEU A 109 -5.08 -30.45 -10.69
N LEU A 110 -4.42 -30.23 -11.83
CA LEU A 110 -4.50 -31.12 -12.99
C LEU A 110 -4.13 -32.57 -12.66
N LYS A 111 -3.07 -32.79 -11.87
CA LYS A 111 -2.58 -34.14 -11.56
C LYS A 111 -3.63 -34.96 -10.79
N GLY A 112 -4.28 -34.36 -9.80
CA GLY A 112 -5.32 -35.07 -9.06
C GLY A 112 -6.59 -35.26 -9.87
N ALA A 113 -7.03 -34.26 -10.63
CA ALA A 113 -8.22 -34.36 -11.47
C ALA A 113 -8.10 -35.49 -12.51
N VAL A 114 -6.95 -35.58 -13.20
CA VAL A 114 -6.68 -36.63 -14.19
C VAL A 114 -6.58 -38.00 -13.53
N LEU A 115 -5.95 -38.10 -12.36
CA LEU A 115 -5.91 -39.36 -11.60
C LEU A 115 -7.31 -39.82 -11.21
N THR A 116 -8.13 -38.93 -10.65
CA THR A 116 -9.51 -39.22 -10.25
C THR A 116 -10.38 -39.58 -11.46
N ALA A 117 -10.25 -38.89 -12.59
CA ALA A 117 -10.95 -39.23 -13.83
C ALA A 117 -10.53 -40.61 -14.36
N THR A 118 -9.26 -40.97 -14.24
CA THR A 118 -8.75 -42.29 -14.63
C THR A 118 -9.34 -43.38 -13.73
N LEU A 119 -9.34 -43.17 -12.41
CA LEU A 119 -9.94 -44.12 -11.45
C LEU A 119 -11.45 -44.26 -11.63
N ALA A 120 -12.17 -43.16 -11.89
CA ALA A 120 -13.60 -43.17 -12.20
C ALA A 120 -13.88 -43.92 -13.51
N SER A 121 -13.06 -43.69 -14.55
CA SER A 121 -13.16 -44.39 -15.84
C SER A 121 -12.96 -45.90 -15.67
N ILE A 122 -11.97 -46.32 -14.89
CA ILE A 122 -11.71 -47.73 -14.59
C ILE A 122 -12.88 -48.33 -13.81
N ALA A 123 -13.32 -47.68 -12.73
CA ALA A 123 -14.41 -48.17 -11.89
C ALA A 123 -15.72 -48.33 -12.68
N TYR A 124 -16.07 -47.32 -13.49
CA TYR A 124 -17.24 -47.36 -14.36
C TYR A 124 -17.13 -48.45 -15.43
N SER A 125 -15.97 -48.55 -16.09
CA SER A 125 -15.75 -49.58 -17.14
C SER A 125 -15.84 -50.99 -16.56
N VAL A 126 -15.22 -51.24 -15.40
CA VAL A 126 -15.27 -52.53 -14.71
C VAL A 126 -16.72 -52.88 -14.33
N LEU A 127 -17.46 -51.91 -13.77
CA LEU A 127 -18.88 -52.10 -13.44
C LEU A 127 -19.68 -52.56 -14.67
N LEU A 128 -19.60 -51.81 -15.76
CA LEU A 128 -20.37 -52.12 -16.97
C LEU A 128 -19.96 -53.46 -17.60
N ILE A 129 -18.67 -53.80 -17.61
CA ILE A 129 -18.19 -55.10 -18.12
C ILE A 129 -18.74 -56.25 -17.28
N LEU A 130 -18.76 -56.11 -15.96
CA LEU A 130 -19.30 -57.14 -15.07
C LEU A 130 -20.81 -57.31 -15.25
N GLU A 131 -21.55 -56.21 -15.44
CA GLU A 131 -22.99 -56.23 -15.73
C GLU A 131 -23.29 -56.89 -17.07
N ARG A 132 -22.55 -56.51 -18.13
CA ARG A 132 -22.71 -57.07 -19.47
C ARG A 132 -22.47 -58.58 -19.51
N ASN A 133 -21.48 -59.05 -18.77
CA ASN A 133 -21.13 -60.48 -18.72
C ASN A 133 -22.07 -61.27 -17.78
N GLY A 134 -23.07 -60.64 -17.18
CA GLY A 134 -24.03 -61.28 -16.28
C GLY A 134 -23.43 -61.74 -14.95
N ARG A 135 -22.22 -61.27 -14.58
CA ARG A 135 -21.60 -61.62 -13.29
C ARG A 135 -22.25 -60.88 -12.12
N ILE A 136 -22.75 -59.68 -12.40
CA ILE A 136 -23.57 -58.88 -11.50
C ILE A 136 -24.79 -58.41 -12.30
N ILE A 137 -25.93 -58.30 -11.65
CA ILE A 137 -27.17 -57.85 -12.29
C ILE A 137 -27.54 -56.53 -11.60
N PRO A 138 -27.72 -55.43 -12.34
CA PRO A 138 -28.19 -54.19 -11.74
C PRO A 138 -29.54 -54.45 -11.07
N ILE A 139 -29.69 -53.97 -9.84
CA ILE A 139 -30.89 -54.26 -9.03
C ILE A 139 -32.15 -53.66 -9.67
N LEU A 140 -31.99 -52.54 -10.35
CA LEU A 140 -33.00 -52.01 -11.27
C LEU A 140 -32.60 -52.27 -12.71
N ASP A 141 -32.91 -53.48 -13.19
CA ASP A 141 -32.67 -53.78 -14.59
C ASP A 141 -33.77 -53.17 -15.49
N TYR A 142 -33.50 -51.96 -15.98
CA TYR A 142 -34.29 -51.34 -17.07
C TYR A 142 -33.75 -51.73 -18.45
N SER A 143 -32.82 -52.70 -18.56
CA SER A 143 -32.18 -53.03 -19.82
C SER A 143 -33.20 -53.60 -20.81
N THR A 144 -33.29 -52.95 -21.96
CA THR A 144 -34.00 -53.44 -23.15
C THR A 144 -33.04 -54.20 -24.05
N ALA A 145 -33.55 -54.94 -25.04
CA ALA A 145 -32.74 -55.60 -26.05
C ALA A 145 -31.70 -54.65 -26.70
N VAL A 146 -32.08 -53.40 -26.94
CA VAL A 146 -31.23 -52.33 -27.48
C VAL A 146 -30.05 -52.01 -26.56
N THR A 147 -30.27 -51.96 -25.25
CA THR A 147 -29.20 -51.65 -24.28
C THR A 147 -28.22 -52.80 -24.05
N ARG A 148 -28.59 -54.02 -24.46
CA ARG A 148 -27.71 -55.20 -24.44
C ARG A 148 -26.90 -55.35 -25.72
N GLU A 149 -27.16 -54.53 -26.74
CA GLU A 149 -26.32 -54.49 -27.94
C GLU A 149 -24.92 -53.94 -27.65
N GLY A 150 -23.91 -54.56 -28.27
CA GLY A 150 -22.51 -54.17 -28.06
C GLY A 150 -22.21 -52.73 -28.50
N GLY A 151 -22.92 -52.19 -29.49
CA GLY A 151 -22.75 -50.83 -29.97
C GLY A 151 -23.15 -49.77 -28.94
N PHE A 152 -24.33 -49.92 -28.32
CA PHE A 152 -24.81 -49.02 -27.28
C PHE A 152 -23.87 -48.99 -26.07
N PHE A 153 -23.41 -50.16 -25.65
CA PHE A 153 -22.42 -50.31 -24.58
C PHE A 153 -21.14 -49.52 -24.84
N LEU A 154 -20.53 -49.71 -26.02
CA LEU A 154 -19.28 -49.06 -26.38
C LEU A 154 -19.45 -47.55 -26.49
N LEU A 155 -20.55 -47.08 -27.09
CA LEU A 155 -20.87 -45.67 -27.20
C LEU A 155 -21.01 -45.03 -25.81
N LYS A 156 -21.76 -45.67 -24.91
CA LYS A 156 -22.00 -45.12 -23.57
C LYS A 156 -20.72 -45.08 -22.73
N LEU A 157 -19.90 -46.12 -22.79
CA LEU A 157 -18.58 -46.13 -22.16
C LEU A 157 -17.69 -45.01 -22.72
N TYR A 158 -17.61 -44.89 -24.05
CA TYR A 158 -16.82 -43.87 -24.72
C TYR A 158 -17.21 -42.45 -24.31
N ILE A 159 -18.52 -42.13 -24.32
CA ILE A 159 -19.02 -40.80 -23.96
C ILE A 159 -18.67 -40.46 -22.51
N HIS A 160 -18.83 -41.39 -21.56
CA HIS A 160 -18.57 -41.10 -20.15
C HIS A 160 -17.08 -40.97 -19.84
N VAL A 161 -16.23 -41.83 -20.42
CA VAL A 161 -14.77 -41.70 -20.29
C VAL A 161 -14.31 -40.37 -20.87
N LEU A 162 -14.77 -40.01 -22.07
CA LEU A 162 -14.49 -38.72 -22.69
C LEU A 162 -14.96 -37.56 -21.80
N PHE A 163 -16.17 -37.65 -21.26
CA PHE A 163 -16.74 -36.65 -20.36
C PHE A 163 -15.91 -36.49 -19.07
N PHE A 164 -15.47 -37.57 -18.43
CA PHE A 164 -14.64 -37.49 -17.22
C PHE A 164 -13.33 -36.76 -17.46
N TYR A 165 -12.65 -37.03 -18.58
CA TYR A 165 -11.43 -36.31 -18.93
C TYR A 165 -11.70 -34.85 -19.33
N LEU A 166 -12.77 -34.57 -20.08
CA LEU A 166 -13.17 -33.21 -20.42
C LEU A 166 -13.41 -32.38 -19.14
N VAL A 167 -14.13 -32.94 -18.17
CA VAL A 167 -14.37 -32.32 -16.87
C VAL A 167 -13.07 -32.12 -16.11
N ALA A 168 -12.18 -33.11 -16.08
CA ALA A 168 -10.88 -32.97 -15.43
C ALA A 168 -10.10 -31.78 -16.00
N PHE A 169 -9.98 -31.67 -17.32
CA PHE A 169 -9.26 -30.56 -17.95
C PHE A 169 -9.94 -29.20 -17.72
N LEU A 170 -11.26 -29.10 -17.93
CA LEU A 170 -11.98 -27.84 -17.77
C LEU A 170 -11.96 -27.33 -16.32
N THR A 171 -12.25 -28.22 -15.36
CA THR A 171 -12.26 -27.82 -13.94
C THR A 171 -10.87 -27.53 -13.42
N SER A 172 -9.82 -28.23 -13.92
CA SER A 172 -8.43 -27.90 -13.60
C SER A 172 -7.99 -26.56 -14.18
N TYR A 173 -8.35 -26.25 -15.43
CA TYR A 173 -8.07 -24.94 -16.03
C TYR A 173 -8.68 -23.79 -15.20
N VAL A 174 -9.96 -23.92 -14.82
CA VAL A 174 -10.64 -22.93 -13.98
C VAL A 174 -9.97 -22.83 -12.59
N SER A 175 -9.64 -23.96 -11.98
CA SER A 175 -8.99 -24.00 -10.66
C SER A 175 -7.61 -23.33 -10.69
N GLU A 176 -6.80 -23.61 -11.71
CA GLU A 176 -5.48 -22.98 -11.89
C GLU A 176 -5.60 -21.48 -12.12
N GLN A 177 -6.56 -21.04 -12.95
CA GLN A 177 -6.82 -19.63 -13.20
C GLN A 177 -7.27 -18.90 -11.92
N LEU A 178 -8.15 -19.51 -11.12
CA LEU A 178 -8.58 -18.95 -9.83
C LEU A 178 -7.41 -18.77 -8.86
N VAL A 179 -6.53 -19.77 -8.76
CA VAL A 179 -5.33 -19.70 -7.92
C VAL A 179 -4.38 -18.61 -8.42
N LYS A 180 -4.19 -18.49 -9.74
CA LYS A 180 -3.32 -17.47 -10.34
C LYS A 180 -3.85 -16.06 -10.08
N SER A 181 -5.11 -15.79 -10.41
CA SER A 181 -5.75 -14.48 -10.17
C SER A 181 -5.79 -14.13 -8.69
N GLY A 182 -6.00 -15.11 -7.80
CA GLY A 182 -5.92 -14.92 -6.36
C GLY A 182 -4.54 -14.43 -5.89
N ARG A 183 -3.45 -15.05 -6.41
CA ARG A 183 -2.07 -14.62 -6.10
C ARG A 183 -1.75 -13.24 -6.66
N GLU A 184 -2.11 -12.97 -7.92
CA GLU A 184 -1.88 -11.66 -8.55
C GLU A 184 -2.60 -10.53 -7.82
N LEU A 185 -3.84 -10.78 -7.38
CA LEU A 185 -4.60 -9.83 -6.58
C LEU A 185 -3.94 -9.57 -5.22
N GLU A 186 -3.45 -10.62 -4.54
CA GLU A 186 -2.78 -10.46 -3.25
C GLU A 186 -1.46 -9.69 -3.38
N ILE A 187 -0.67 -9.97 -4.41
CA ILE A 187 0.57 -9.24 -4.72
C ILE A 187 0.25 -7.77 -5.01
N THR A 188 -0.70 -7.49 -5.90
CA THR A 188 -1.12 -6.12 -6.25
C THR A 188 -1.58 -5.35 -5.01
N LYS A 189 -2.40 -5.98 -4.14
CA LYS A 189 -2.83 -5.36 -2.88
C LYS A 189 -1.66 -5.03 -1.95
N ARG A 190 -0.66 -5.90 -1.84
CA ARG A 190 0.55 -5.63 -1.03
C ARG A 190 1.37 -4.50 -1.61
N VAL A 191 1.62 -4.51 -2.91
CA VAL A 191 2.39 -3.44 -3.60
C VAL A 191 1.69 -2.09 -3.43
N LEU A 192 0.39 -2.02 -3.68
CA LEU A 192 -0.38 -0.78 -3.50
C LEU A 192 -0.35 -0.29 -2.05
N ARG A 193 -0.45 -1.21 -1.07
CA ARG A 193 -0.31 -0.86 0.35
C ARG A 193 1.08 -0.30 0.65
N GLN A 194 2.14 -0.91 0.11
CA GLN A 194 3.51 -0.45 0.31
C GLN A 194 3.72 0.94 -0.30
N VAL A 195 3.34 1.15 -1.56
CA VAL A 195 3.41 2.45 -2.23
C VAL A 195 2.66 3.52 -1.44
N LYS A 196 1.47 3.20 -0.89
CA LYS A 196 0.71 4.13 -0.05
C LYS A 196 1.43 4.47 1.25
N LEU A 197 2.04 3.49 1.92
CA LEU A 197 2.81 3.69 3.14
C LEU A 197 4.06 4.52 2.89
N ASP A 198 4.83 4.20 1.85
CA ASP A 198 6.05 4.91 1.49
C ASP A 198 5.75 6.37 1.12
N THR A 199 4.73 6.59 0.28
CA THR A 199 4.29 7.94 -0.09
C THR A 199 3.85 8.73 1.14
N SER A 200 3.08 8.10 2.05
CA SER A 200 2.63 8.75 3.28
C SER A 200 3.79 9.06 4.22
N ALA A 201 4.77 8.16 4.34
CA ALA A 201 5.95 8.36 5.16
C ALA A 201 6.83 9.50 4.63
N ILE A 202 7.02 9.59 3.31
CA ILE A 202 7.74 10.70 2.68
C ILE A 202 7.02 12.02 2.97
N LEU A 203 5.73 12.11 2.65
CA LEU A 203 4.96 13.35 2.82
C LEU A 203 4.88 13.81 4.29
N GLU A 204 4.81 12.88 5.25
CA GLU A 204 4.79 13.18 6.69
C GLU A 204 6.16 13.60 7.27
N ASN A 205 7.28 13.26 6.62
CA ASN A 205 8.63 13.55 7.13
C ASN A 205 9.38 14.64 6.34
N ILE A 206 8.82 15.16 5.25
CA ILE A 206 9.36 16.34 4.57
C ILE A 206 9.32 17.54 5.54
N PRO A 207 10.40 18.34 5.65
CA PRO A 207 10.48 19.48 6.58
C PRO A 207 9.58 20.65 6.18
N SER A 208 9.16 20.71 4.92
CA SER A 208 8.21 21.70 4.41
C SER A 208 6.77 21.32 4.73
N GLY A 209 5.98 22.31 5.14
CA GLY A 209 4.55 22.16 5.28
C GLY A 209 3.90 21.91 3.93
N LEU A 210 2.98 20.95 3.87
CA LEU A 210 2.23 20.61 2.68
C LEU A 210 0.73 20.58 2.98
N VAL A 211 -0.01 21.42 2.27
CA VAL A 211 -1.48 21.47 2.28
C VAL A 211 -1.98 21.10 0.89
N ALA A 212 -2.85 20.10 0.79
CA ALA A 212 -3.63 19.88 -0.42
C ALA A 212 -5.08 20.26 -0.14
N LEU A 213 -5.74 20.89 -1.09
CA LEU A 213 -7.12 21.36 -0.96
C LEU A 213 -7.90 21.13 -2.27
N ASP A 214 -9.19 20.87 -2.15
CA ASP A 214 -10.11 20.79 -3.30
C ASP A 214 -10.64 22.17 -3.71
N MET A 215 -11.42 22.23 -4.80
CA MET A 215 -12.01 23.48 -5.29
C MET A 215 -13.00 24.15 -4.32
N TRP A 216 -13.50 23.43 -3.32
CA TRP A 216 -14.41 23.97 -2.30
C TRP A 216 -13.65 24.45 -1.06
N GLY A 217 -12.32 24.38 -1.06
CA GLY A 217 -11.49 24.78 0.07
C GLY A 217 -11.40 23.74 1.17
N ASN A 218 -11.87 22.51 0.96
CA ASN A 218 -11.63 21.45 1.92
C ASN A 218 -10.17 21.04 1.84
N ILE A 219 -9.45 21.19 2.95
CA ILE A 219 -8.11 20.64 3.10
C ILE A 219 -8.23 19.13 2.94
N LEU A 220 -7.60 18.52 1.94
CA LEU A 220 -7.53 17.08 1.66
C LEU A 220 -6.33 16.42 2.36
N TYR A 221 -5.25 17.16 2.55
CA TYR A 221 -4.02 16.68 3.15
C TYR A 221 -3.31 17.80 3.91
N PHE A 222 -2.71 17.45 5.07
CA PHE A 222 -2.03 18.38 5.96
C PHE A 222 -0.96 17.63 6.76
N ASN A 223 0.31 17.72 6.32
CA ASN A 223 1.39 16.92 6.90
C ASN A 223 1.84 17.40 8.29
N ARG A 224 2.67 16.59 8.95
CA ARG A 224 3.26 16.92 10.26
C ARG A 224 4.03 18.24 10.28
N ALA A 225 4.77 18.57 9.22
CA ALA A 225 5.48 19.84 9.15
C ALA A 225 4.51 21.02 9.12
N ALA A 226 3.41 20.93 8.37
CA ALA A 226 2.39 21.98 8.33
C ALA A 226 1.77 22.23 9.71
N LYS A 227 1.47 21.16 10.46
CA LYS A 227 1.00 21.23 11.85
C LYS A 227 2.00 21.99 12.74
N LYS A 228 3.28 21.63 12.67
CA LYS A 228 4.33 22.26 13.48
C LYS A 228 4.61 23.71 13.10
N ILE A 229 4.65 24.02 11.80
CA ILE A 229 4.97 25.36 11.32
C ILE A 229 3.84 26.33 11.67
N LEU A 230 2.58 25.92 11.46
CA LEU A 230 1.40 26.77 11.69
C LEU A 230 0.83 26.70 13.11
N GLY A 231 1.29 25.77 13.95
CA GLY A 231 0.87 25.66 15.34
C GLY A 231 -0.37 24.79 15.61
N PHE A 232 -0.87 24.05 14.62
CA PHE A 232 -2.06 23.20 14.77
C PHE A 232 -1.75 21.83 15.37
N SER A 233 -2.65 21.31 16.21
CA SER A 233 -2.57 19.95 16.77
C SER A 233 -3.02 18.86 15.79
N GLY A 234 -3.98 19.19 14.92
CA GLY A 234 -4.62 18.29 13.97
C GLY A 234 -4.62 18.82 12.54
N ARG A 235 -5.45 18.21 11.68
CA ARG A 235 -5.79 18.79 10.37
C ARG A 235 -6.95 19.76 10.61
N PRO A 236 -6.77 21.08 10.44
CA PRO A 236 -7.85 22.04 10.62
C PRO A 236 -8.81 22.00 9.43
N HIS A 237 -9.97 22.63 9.58
CA HIS A 237 -10.75 23.12 8.45
C HIS A 237 -10.22 24.47 7.98
N LEU A 238 -10.58 24.87 6.75
CA LEU A 238 -10.17 26.17 6.22
C LEU A 238 -10.75 27.33 7.07
N MET A 239 -11.94 27.15 7.65
CA MET A 239 -12.55 28.15 8.54
C MET A 239 -11.72 28.36 9.82
N ASP A 240 -11.24 27.27 10.43
CA ASP A 240 -10.37 27.35 11.62
C ASP A 240 -9.07 28.10 11.29
N MET A 241 -8.52 27.88 10.09
CA MET A 241 -7.35 28.63 9.62
C MET A 241 -7.65 30.12 9.42
N MET A 242 -8.85 30.49 8.97
CA MET A 242 -9.23 31.90 8.84
C MET A 242 -9.30 32.62 10.19
N GLU A 243 -9.57 31.89 11.28
CA GLU A 243 -9.62 32.45 12.63
C GLU A 243 -8.24 32.48 13.30
N GLU A 244 -7.51 31.36 13.26
CA GLU A 244 -6.24 31.22 13.98
C GLU A 244 -5.02 31.72 13.20
N VAL A 245 -5.05 31.66 11.87
CA VAL A 245 -3.93 32.00 10.98
C VAL A 245 -4.43 32.74 9.72
N PRO A 246 -5.07 33.92 9.88
CA PRO A 246 -5.83 34.59 8.83
C PRO A 246 -4.99 34.95 7.60
N GLU A 247 -3.72 35.32 7.78
CA GLU A 247 -2.82 35.68 6.68
C GLU A 247 -2.56 34.49 5.75
N PHE A 248 -2.40 33.29 6.33
CA PHE A 248 -2.19 32.06 5.57
C PHE A 248 -3.48 31.62 4.86
N ALA A 249 -4.62 31.69 5.55
CA ALA A 249 -5.92 31.31 4.97
C ALA A 249 -6.35 32.22 3.81
N ALA A 250 -6.05 33.52 3.90
CA ALA A 250 -6.28 34.47 2.81
C ALA A 250 -5.47 34.07 1.57
N GLU A 251 -4.22 33.65 1.73
CA GLU A 251 -3.39 33.22 0.60
C GLU A 251 -3.89 31.91 -0.03
N LEU A 252 -4.33 30.93 0.77
CA LEU A 252 -4.98 29.73 0.25
C LEU A 252 -6.23 30.08 -0.60
N THR A 253 -7.01 31.06 -0.14
CA THR A 253 -8.21 31.54 -0.83
C THR A 253 -7.85 32.22 -2.16
N ASN A 254 -6.81 33.08 -2.17
CA ASN A 254 -6.32 33.74 -3.39
C ASN A 254 -5.84 32.72 -4.44
N ILE A 255 -5.12 31.68 -3.99
CA ILE A 255 -4.67 30.58 -4.84
C ILE A 255 -5.88 29.85 -5.42
N LEU A 256 -6.88 29.50 -4.60
CA LEU A 256 -8.12 28.86 -5.07
C LEU A 256 -8.85 29.67 -6.14
N LEU A 257 -8.97 30.98 -5.93
CA LEU A 257 -9.61 31.90 -6.87
C LEU A 257 -8.77 32.19 -8.12
N GLY A 258 -7.50 31.76 -8.16
CA GLY A 258 -6.59 32.03 -9.27
C GLY A 258 -6.23 33.51 -9.40
N GLN A 259 -6.28 34.26 -8.29
CA GLN A 259 -6.00 35.70 -8.23
C GLN A 259 -4.54 36.01 -7.89
N GLU A 260 -3.71 34.96 -7.78
CA GLU A 260 -2.30 35.07 -7.49
C GLU A 260 -1.50 35.62 -8.69
N LYS A 261 -0.57 36.54 -8.43
CA LYS A 261 0.30 37.15 -9.45
C LYS A 261 1.69 36.53 -9.52
N GLN A 262 2.10 35.73 -8.53
CA GLN A 262 3.44 35.18 -8.38
C GLN A 262 3.40 33.80 -7.72
N LYS A 263 4.11 32.83 -8.30
CA LYS A 263 4.19 31.44 -7.78
C LYS A 263 4.92 31.29 -6.46
N ARG A 264 5.95 32.12 -6.21
CA ARG A 264 6.73 32.12 -4.96
C ARG A 264 6.58 33.47 -4.26
N ARG A 265 6.21 33.43 -3.00
CA ARG A 265 6.09 34.62 -2.14
C ARG A 265 6.52 34.31 -0.72
N GLU A 266 6.84 35.38 0.00
CA GLU A 266 7.09 35.36 1.43
C GLU A 266 6.06 36.24 2.11
N ILE A 267 5.46 35.76 3.19
CA ILE A 267 4.55 36.52 4.04
C ILE A 267 4.97 36.32 5.49
N GLU A 268 4.69 37.32 6.32
CA GLU A 268 4.74 37.16 7.76
C GLU A 268 3.41 36.59 8.21
N VAL A 269 3.46 35.50 8.98
CA VAL A 269 2.28 34.80 9.47
C VAL A 269 2.33 34.77 10.97
N LYS A 270 1.20 35.12 11.60
CA LYS A 270 0.98 34.82 13.01
C LYS A 270 0.40 33.42 13.11
N THR A 271 1.16 32.49 13.69
CA THR A 271 0.77 31.10 13.86
C THR A 271 -0.31 30.95 14.92
N ALA A 272 -0.98 29.79 14.95
CA ALA A 272 -2.00 29.47 15.94
C ALA A 272 -1.45 29.47 17.38
N ASP A 273 -0.15 29.17 17.57
CA ASP A 273 0.54 29.29 18.87
C ASP A 273 1.03 30.71 19.18
N GLY A 274 0.65 31.70 18.36
CA GLY A 274 0.86 33.13 18.58
C GLY A 274 2.24 33.66 18.18
N LYS A 275 3.08 32.85 17.53
CA LYS A 275 4.42 33.26 17.07
C LYS A 275 4.35 33.91 15.70
N GLU A 276 5.16 34.93 15.48
CA GLU A 276 5.33 35.50 14.14
C GLU A 276 6.46 34.78 13.42
N LYS A 277 6.19 34.32 12.20
CA LYS A 277 7.15 33.59 11.39
C LYS A 277 7.15 34.09 9.95
N PRO A 278 8.32 34.32 9.33
CA PRO A 278 8.41 34.50 7.89
C PRO A 278 8.18 33.15 7.21
N ILE A 279 7.13 33.04 6.42
CA ILE A 279 6.78 31.82 5.67
C ILE A 279 6.96 32.07 4.19
N GLY A 280 7.81 31.26 3.56
CA GLY A 280 7.92 31.17 2.11
C GLY A 280 6.98 30.11 1.58
N PHE A 281 6.16 30.42 0.57
CA PHE A 281 5.19 29.47 0.00
C PHE A 281 5.28 29.40 -1.52
N ASN A 282 4.93 28.22 -2.03
CA ASN A 282 4.80 27.88 -3.44
C ASN A 282 3.56 27.01 -3.62
N HIS A 283 2.96 27.02 -4.80
CA HIS A 283 1.76 26.23 -5.07
C HIS A 283 1.75 25.64 -6.48
N ALA A 284 0.95 24.59 -6.64
CA ALA A 284 0.65 23.96 -7.91
C ALA A 284 -0.84 23.64 -7.98
N TYR A 285 -1.45 23.87 -9.14
CA TYR A 285 -2.84 23.48 -9.37
C TYR A 285 -2.95 21.99 -9.68
N LEU A 286 -3.98 21.37 -9.12
CA LEU A 286 -4.35 20.00 -9.44
C LEU A 286 -5.41 20.01 -10.54
N TYR A 287 -5.21 19.18 -11.55
CA TYR A 287 -6.15 19.00 -12.65
C TYR A 287 -6.68 17.57 -12.67
N ASP A 288 -7.91 17.38 -13.13
CA ASP A 288 -8.46 16.06 -13.43
C ASP A 288 -8.10 15.60 -14.85
N GLU A 289 -8.55 14.40 -15.22
CA GLU A 289 -8.30 13.82 -16.55
C GLU A 289 -8.91 14.63 -17.70
N SER A 290 -9.91 15.48 -17.42
CA SER A 290 -10.54 16.36 -18.41
C SER A 290 -9.78 17.69 -18.60
N GLY A 291 -8.73 17.92 -17.81
CA GLY A 291 -8.00 19.19 -17.78
C GLY A 291 -8.68 20.27 -16.95
N ALA A 292 -9.78 19.95 -16.27
CA ALA A 292 -10.44 20.88 -15.36
C ALA A 292 -9.68 20.96 -14.03
N ARG A 293 -9.64 22.15 -13.44
CA ARG A 293 -8.97 22.38 -12.16
C ARG A 293 -9.78 21.71 -11.04
N ARG A 294 -9.14 20.80 -10.31
CA ARG A 294 -9.71 20.01 -9.21
C ARG A 294 -9.30 20.49 -7.82
N GLY A 295 -8.24 21.29 -7.73
CA GLY A 295 -7.78 21.84 -6.45
C GLY A 295 -6.42 22.50 -6.55
N ALA A 296 -5.72 22.56 -5.42
CA ALA A 296 -4.36 23.06 -5.32
C ALA A 296 -3.54 22.30 -4.26
N ILE A 297 -2.24 22.22 -4.49
CA ILE A 297 -1.24 21.85 -3.48
C ILE A 297 -0.43 23.09 -3.16
N VAL A 298 -0.27 23.38 -1.87
CA VAL A 298 0.54 24.47 -1.36
C VAL A 298 1.65 23.88 -0.50
N VAL A 299 2.89 24.23 -0.82
CA VAL A 299 4.09 23.85 -0.09
C VAL A 299 4.71 25.09 0.51
N PHE A 300 5.04 25.05 1.79
CA PHE A 300 5.56 26.20 2.50
C PHE A 300 6.66 25.84 3.49
N GLN A 301 7.54 26.80 3.78
CA GLN A 301 8.70 26.63 4.63
C GLN A 301 8.78 27.78 5.64
N ASP A 302 9.16 27.43 6.87
CA ASP A 302 9.56 28.40 7.89
C ASP A 302 10.95 28.93 7.53
N LEU A 303 11.05 30.25 7.28
CA LEU A 303 12.27 30.91 6.88
C LEU A 303 13.00 31.59 8.05
N THR A 304 12.57 31.34 9.30
CA THR A 304 13.14 32.00 10.49
C THR A 304 14.66 31.82 10.55
N GLU A 305 15.14 30.57 10.52
CA GLU A 305 16.58 30.25 10.58
C GLU A 305 17.35 30.83 9.37
N VAL A 306 16.74 30.81 8.18
CA VAL A 306 17.34 31.39 6.98
C VAL A 306 17.53 32.91 7.14
N LYS A 307 16.51 33.61 7.65
CA LYS A 307 16.59 35.06 7.87
C LYS A 307 17.54 35.45 8.99
N GLU A 308 17.62 34.65 10.05
CA GLU A 308 18.60 34.84 11.12
C GLU A 308 20.03 34.73 10.60
N LEU A 309 20.31 33.71 9.78
CA LEU A 309 21.62 33.55 9.14
C LEU A 309 21.92 34.68 8.14
N GLU A 310 20.96 35.08 7.31
CA GLU A 310 21.12 36.21 6.39
C GLU A 310 21.43 37.52 7.14
N TRP A 311 20.79 37.72 8.29
CA TRP A 311 21.04 38.87 9.15
C TRP A 311 22.46 38.84 9.74
N GLU A 312 22.90 37.68 10.23
CA GLU A 312 24.24 37.51 10.78
C GLU A 312 25.34 37.75 9.73
N VAL A 313 25.17 37.21 8.52
CA VAL A 313 26.08 37.46 7.40
C VAL A 313 26.15 38.95 7.06
N ARG A 314 24.99 39.63 6.93
CA ARG A 314 24.95 41.08 6.66
C ARG A 314 25.62 41.90 7.76
N LYS A 315 25.51 41.46 9.02
CA LYS A 315 26.17 42.11 10.15
C LYS A 315 27.68 41.99 10.05
N LEU A 316 28.20 40.82 9.71
CA LEU A 316 29.64 40.59 9.52
C LEU A 316 30.19 41.40 8.35
N ASP A 317 29.50 41.43 7.21
CA ASP A 317 29.89 42.24 6.05
C ASP A 317 29.99 43.73 6.41
N ARG A 318 29.02 44.22 7.18
CA ARG A 318 29.01 45.62 7.64
C ARG A 318 30.16 45.93 8.59
N LEU A 319 30.50 45.01 9.49
CA LEU A 319 31.64 45.17 10.40
C LEU A 319 32.97 45.16 9.64
N ALA A 320 33.13 44.24 8.68
CA ALA A 320 34.31 44.18 7.83
C ALA A 320 34.52 45.49 7.04
N ALA A 321 33.44 46.03 6.45
CA ALA A 321 33.49 47.32 5.74
C ALA A 321 33.86 48.49 6.67
N ILE A 322 33.35 48.51 7.91
CA ILE A 322 33.74 49.51 8.91
C ILE A 322 35.20 49.37 9.30
N GLY A 323 35.72 48.14 9.46
CA GLY A 323 37.12 47.89 9.77
C GLY A 323 38.07 48.40 8.69
N GLU A 324 37.76 48.14 7.41
CA GLU A 324 38.53 48.63 6.27
C GLU A 324 38.52 50.16 6.19
N PHE A 325 37.34 50.77 6.29
CA PHE A 325 37.19 52.22 6.28
C PHE A 325 37.90 52.89 7.45
N SER A 326 37.83 52.28 8.65
CA SER A 326 38.53 52.77 9.84
C SER A 326 40.05 52.72 9.64
N ALA A 327 40.59 51.61 9.12
CA ALA A 327 42.00 51.48 8.80
C ALA A 327 42.47 52.57 7.82
N HIS A 328 41.69 52.83 6.78
CA HIS A 328 41.98 53.88 5.81
C HIS A 328 41.97 55.28 6.46
N LEU A 329 40.92 55.63 7.21
CA LEU A 329 40.81 56.91 7.92
C LEU A 329 41.95 57.11 8.93
N ALA A 330 42.34 56.07 9.64
CA ALA A 330 43.44 56.16 10.59
C ALA A 330 44.78 56.47 9.89
N HIS A 331 45.03 55.88 8.72
CA HIS A 331 46.17 56.25 7.90
C HIS A 331 46.08 57.72 7.44
N GLU A 332 44.92 58.17 6.98
CA GLU A 332 44.72 59.56 6.54
C GLU A 332 44.82 60.59 7.67
N ILE A 333 44.47 60.24 8.92
CA ILE A 333 44.61 61.12 10.10
C ILE A 333 46.04 61.11 10.64
N ARG A 334 46.73 59.97 10.62
CA ARG A 334 48.13 59.87 11.10
C ARG A 334 49.08 60.68 10.24
N ASN A 335 48.80 60.82 8.94
CA ASN A 335 49.62 61.60 8.00
C ASN A 335 49.73 63.10 8.36
N PRO A 336 48.64 63.88 8.50
CA PRO A 336 48.71 65.29 8.88
C PRO A 336 49.20 65.48 10.32
N LEU A 337 48.89 64.57 11.26
CA LEU A 337 49.44 64.63 12.62
C LEU A 337 50.96 64.49 12.62
N THR A 338 51.49 63.57 11.80
CA THR A 338 52.94 63.40 11.62
C THR A 338 53.57 64.65 11.00
N SER A 339 52.90 65.25 10.00
CA SER A 339 53.35 66.52 9.39
C SER A 339 53.33 67.69 10.38
N ILE A 340 52.28 67.81 11.21
CA ILE A 340 52.17 68.85 12.25
C ILE A 340 53.31 68.69 13.26
N ARG A 341 53.55 67.45 13.72
CA ARG A 341 54.64 67.13 14.64
C ARG A 341 56.01 67.50 14.04
N GLY A 342 56.28 67.10 12.80
CA GLY A 342 57.55 67.43 12.12
C GLY A 342 57.75 68.94 11.94
N SER A 343 56.71 69.68 11.55
CA SER A 343 56.77 71.15 11.43
C SER A 343 57.08 71.83 12.76
N ILE A 344 56.55 71.32 13.88
CA ILE A 344 56.81 71.87 15.21
C ILE A 344 58.20 71.49 15.71
N GLU A 345 58.68 70.27 15.42
CA GLU A 345 60.04 69.84 15.73
C GLU A 345 61.08 70.74 15.04
N LEU A 346 60.85 71.14 13.78
CA LEU A 346 61.70 72.12 13.07
C LEU A 346 61.65 73.51 13.72
N LEU A 347 60.47 73.96 14.18
CA LEU A 347 60.32 75.26 14.84
C LEU A 347 61.01 75.32 16.22
N LYS A 348 61.21 74.17 16.89
CA LYS A 348 61.99 74.09 18.14
C LYS A 348 63.48 74.43 17.98
N GLU A 349 64.02 74.37 16.77
CA GLU A 349 65.42 74.71 16.46
C GLU A 349 65.65 76.22 16.32
N VAL A 350 64.57 77.02 16.25
CA VAL A 350 64.61 78.49 16.19
C VAL A 350 64.51 79.07 17.61
N ASN A 351 65.26 80.15 17.91
CA ASN A 351 65.27 80.78 19.23
C ASN A 351 63.97 81.57 19.49
N LEU A 352 62.93 80.88 19.94
CA LEU A 352 61.59 81.41 20.21
C LEU A 352 61.41 81.77 21.70
N ASP A 353 60.55 82.76 21.98
CA ASP A 353 60.17 83.20 23.33
C ASP A 353 59.45 82.09 24.13
N GLY A 354 59.46 82.19 25.46
CA GLY A 354 59.05 81.14 26.40
C GLY A 354 57.59 80.67 26.25
N ASP A 355 56.68 81.54 25.84
CA ASP A 355 55.27 81.20 25.64
C ASP A 355 55.03 80.45 24.31
N ALA A 356 55.80 80.75 23.26
CA ALA A 356 55.74 80.03 21.98
C ALA A 356 56.24 78.59 22.13
N ARG A 357 57.26 78.36 22.97
CA ARG A 357 57.78 77.02 23.26
C ARG A 357 56.75 76.13 23.98
N LYS A 358 56.02 76.69 24.95
CA LYS A 358 54.92 76.00 25.65
C LYS A 358 53.77 75.62 24.72
N LEU A 359 53.39 76.52 23.81
CA LEU A 359 52.32 76.25 22.82
C LEU A 359 52.72 75.11 21.87
N MET A 360 53.97 75.07 21.41
CA MET A 360 54.49 73.97 20.59
C MET A 360 54.48 72.63 21.31
N GLU A 361 54.88 72.59 22.58
CA GLU A 361 54.82 71.38 23.40
C GLU A 361 53.38 70.89 23.62
N LEU A 362 52.43 71.83 23.80
CA LEU A 362 51.01 71.50 23.87
C LEU A 362 50.49 70.88 22.56
N ILE A 363 50.85 71.43 21.41
CA ILE A 363 50.38 70.88 20.12
C ILE A 363 50.99 69.49 19.85
N ILE A 364 52.27 69.27 20.17
CA ILE A 364 52.87 67.92 20.09
C ILE A 364 52.12 66.95 21.00
N LYS A 365 51.84 67.35 22.24
CA LYS A 365 51.14 66.50 23.22
C LYS A 365 49.73 66.14 22.75
N GLU A 366 48.98 67.08 22.19
CA GLU A 366 47.64 66.80 21.65
C GLU A 366 47.69 66.00 20.34
N SER A 367 48.72 66.17 19.51
CA SER A 367 48.94 65.34 18.33
C SER A 367 49.21 63.88 18.69
N ASP A 368 50.06 63.65 19.70
CA ASP A 368 50.34 62.30 20.21
C ASP A 368 49.10 61.67 20.85
N ARG A 369 48.30 62.47 21.56
CA ARG A 369 47.03 62.04 22.13
C ARG A 369 46.04 61.63 21.06
N LEU A 370 45.89 62.41 19.99
CA LEU A 370 45.02 62.06 18.85
C LEU A 370 45.49 60.78 18.15
N ASN A 371 46.80 60.60 17.96
CA ASN A 371 47.34 59.39 17.34
C ASN A 371 47.07 58.13 18.20
N ARG A 372 47.10 58.25 19.54
CA ARG A 372 46.69 57.15 20.44
C ARG A 372 45.20 56.84 20.31
N ILE A 373 44.34 57.86 20.37
CA ILE A 373 42.88 57.68 20.21
C ILE A 373 42.54 56.98 18.89
N VAL A 374 43.20 57.37 17.79
CA VAL A 374 43.02 56.73 16.48
C VAL A 374 43.48 55.27 16.51
N THR A 375 44.59 54.98 17.20
CA THR A 375 45.13 53.61 17.31
C THR A 375 44.22 52.71 18.16
N ASP A 376 43.73 53.21 19.29
CA ASP A 376 42.81 52.48 20.17
C ASP A 376 41.46 52.19 19.46
N PHE A 377 40.96 53.15 18.67
CA PHE A 377 39.75 52.97 17.86
C PHE A 377 39.92 51.87 16.80
N LEU A 378 41.10 51.78 16.17
CA LEU A 378 41.41 50.73 15.20
C LEU A 378 41.53 49.35 15.81
N GLU A 379 42.12 49.23 17.00
CA GLU A 379 42.19 47.95 17.72
C GLU A 379 40.80 47.44 18.09
N PHE A 380 39.90 48.35 18.50
CA PHE A 380 38.51 48.02 18.74
C PHE A 380 37.77 47.58 17.46
N ALA A 381 38.01 48.23 16.32
CA ALA A 381 37.35 47.88 15.05
C ALA A 381 37.88 46.59 14.38
N LYS A 382 38.98 46.01 14.89
CA LYS A 382 39.57 44.74 14.43
C LYS A 382 39.09 43.52 15.24
N LEU A 383 38.50 43.74 16.42
CA LEU A 383 37.82 42.74 17.25
C LEU A 383 36.37 42.56 16.77
#